data_AF-A0A8H7S662-F1
#
_entry.id   AF-A0A8H7S662-F1
#
_cell.length_a   1.000
_cell.length_b   1.000
_cell.length_c   1.000
_cell.angle_alpha   90.00
_cell.angle_beta   90.00
_cell.angle_gamma   90.00
#
_symmetry.space_group_name_H-M   'P 1'
#
loop_
_entity.id
_entity.type
_entity.pdbx_description
1 polymer ?
#
loop_
_entity_poly.entity_id
_entity_poly.type
_entity_poly.pdbx_seq_one_letter_code
_entity_poly.pdbx_strand_id
1 'polypeptide(L)'
;MSFQATAFAYLFPGNAMVNSLLATAYISIFPNLLLYFVPPDINTSSLNVLVSFAVGGLLGDVFLHLLPHAFLGEHAEGGEAVHVNEQKNVLIGMGIFGGLFFFFVMDKLMRVFNGGGGAHDHGHHHHHDEKKEDESVVIKKDTNNQEGLRQRKKTNDEKNQEQEQDTKKKDNNEIKLSAYLNLFADFTHNMTDGLAMAASFYASPSVGATTAVAVFFHEIPHEVGDYAILIQSGFSKKRAMMAQFTTAVGAFLGTIIGIIIEQVSRADTSEKDTLVVGEDTGILGTGLHPSDLVIPFTAGGFMYIATVGVIPELLQVTGKIQKDRRQALAEFASMLVGLSLMAVIAWNEGAA
;
A
#
# COMPACT_ATOMS: atom_id res chain seq x y z
N MET A 1 -14.46 21.00 -26.85
CA MET A 1 -13.45 20.43 -25.95
C MET A 1 -13.78 20.91 -24.54
N SER A 2 -14.03 19.99 -23.61
CA SER A 2 -14.32 20.33 -22.21
C SER A 2 -13.09 20.97 -21.54
N PHE A 3 -13.30 21.65 -20.41
CA PHE A 3 -12.18 22.19 -19.61
C PHE A 3 -11.19 21.08 -19.23
N GLN A 4 -11.71 19.90 -18.85
CA GLN A 4 -10.91 18.71 -18.51
C GLN A 4 -10.04 18.26 -19.69
N ALA A 5 -10.62 18.09 -20.89
CA ALA A 5 -9.86 17.68 -22.07
C ALA A 5 -8.76 18.68 -22.44
N THR A 6 -9.02 19.99 -22.27
CA THR A 6 -8.01 21.03 -22.50
C THR A 6 -6.88 20.97 -21.48
N ALA A 7 -7.23 20.75 -20.19
CA ALA A 7 -6.25 20.59 -19.13
C ALA A 7 -5.38 19.34 -19.34
N PHE A 8 -5.98 18.22 -19.71
CA PHE A 8 -5.27 16.96 -19.97
C PHE A 8 -4.33 17.09 -21.17
N ALA A 9 -4.76 17.72 -22.27
CA ALA A 9 -3.90 17.98 -23.41
C ALA A 9 -2.72 18.90 -23.08
N TYR A 10 -2.89 19.84 -22.13
CA TYR A 10 -1.81 20.70 -21.66
C TYR A 10 -0.83 19.97 -20.74
N LEU A 11 -1.33 19.14 -19.81
CA LEU A 11 -0.52 18.37 -18.87
C LEU A 11 0.23 17.21 -19.55
N PHE A 12 -0.36 16.61 -20.58
CA PHE A 12 0.13 15.41 -21.25
C PHE A 12 0.21 15.61 -22.78
N PRO A 13 1.09 16.49 -23.27
CA PRO A 13 1.14 16.88 -24.70
C PRO A 13 1.89 15.89 -25.60
N GLY A 14 2.52 14.87 -25.03
CA GLY A 14 3.36 13.91 -25.74
C GLY A 14 2.59 12.72 -26.31
N ASN A 15 3.36 11.71 -26.75
CA ASN A 15 2.82 10.39 -27.06
C ASN A 15 2.63 9.55 -25.78
N ALA A 16 2.04 8.36 -25.89
CA ALA A 16 1.78 7.48 -24.75
C ALA A 16 3.02 7.26 -23.86
N MET A 17 4.19 6.99 -24.46
CA MET A 17 5.45 6.80 -23.74
C MET A 17 5.87 8.04 -22.95
N VAL A 18 5.89 9.21 -23.62
CA VAL A 18 6.29 10.48 -23.00
C VAL A 18 5.31 10.87 -21.90
N ASN A 19 4.02 10.73 -22.15
CA ASN A 19 2.97 11.05 -21.18
C ASN A 19 3.01 10.12 -19.97
N SER A 20 3.30 8.83 -20.16
CA SER A 20 3.51 7.88 -19.06
C SER A 20 4.64 8.36 -18.16
N LEU A 21 5.80 8.70 -18.73
CA LEU A 21 6.96 9.18 -17.96
C LEU A 21 6.71 10.54 -17.28
N LEU A 22 5.99 11.45 -17.95
CA LEU A 22 5.60 12.74 -17.37
C LEU A 22 4.63 12.56 -16.20
N ALA A 23 3.63 11.70 -16.36
CA ALA A 23 2.68 11.38 -15.30
C ALA A 23 3.39 10.75 -14.11
N THR A 24 4.28 9.79 -14.33
CA THR A 24 5.14 9.20 -13.29
C THR A 24 5.95 10.27 -12.56
N ALA A 25 6.55 11.21 -13.30
CA ALA A 25 7.26 12.33 -12.68
C ALA A 25 6.32 13.20 -11.82
N TYR A 26 5.08 13.43 -12.23
CA TYR A 26 4.12 14.22 -11.46
C TYR A 26 3.69 13.52 -10.17
N ILE A 27 3.31 12.24 -10.25
CA ILE A 27 2.88 11.46 -9.08
C ILE A 27 4.02 11.20 -8.10
N SER A 28 5.27 11.15 -8.56
CA SER A 28 6.41 10.95 -7.66
C SER A 28 6.96 12.25 -7.09
N ILE A 29 7.12 13.32 -7.89
CA ILE A 29 7.82 14.54 -7.44
C ILE A 29 6.92 15.40 -6.56
N PHE A 30 5.69 15.67 -6.98
CA PHE A 30 4.86 16.66 -6.31
C PHE A 30 4.39 16.22 -4.92
N PRO A 31 3.86 14.99 -4.71
CA PRO A 31 3.53 14.48 -3.38
C PRO A 31 4.73 14.53 -2.42
N ASN A 32 5.90 14.08 -2.88
CA ASN A 32 7.15 14.15 -2.11
C ASN A 32 7.57 15.59 -1.75
N LEU A 33 7.39 16.56 -2.65
CA LEU A 33 7.67 17.96 -2.34
C LEU A 33 6.68 18.53 -1.33
N LEU A 34 5.42 18.09 -1.35
CA LEU A 34 4.41 18.52 -0.37
C LEU A 34 4.79 18.12 1.06
N LEU A 35 5.53 17.01 1.25
CA LEU A 35 6.07 16.60 2.55
C LEU A 35 6.97 17.66 3.20
N TYR A 36 7.57 18.55 2.40
CA TYR A 36 8.34 19.68 2.94
C TYR A 36 7.49 20.59 3.82
N PHE A 37 6.20 20.77 3.49
CA PHE A 37 5.29 21.61 4.25
C PHE A 37 4.61 20.87 5.41
N VAL A 38 4.72 19.55 5.43
CA VAL A 38 4.13 18.71 6.47
C VAL A 38 5.00 18.73 7.74
N PRO A 39 4.43 19.08 8.91
CA PRO A 39 5.18 19.08 10.16
C PRO A 39 5.52 17.64 10.60
N PRO A 40 6.62 17.42 11.35
CA PRO A 40 7.00 16.09 11.81
C PRO A 40 6.08 15.52 12.90
N ASP A 41 5.34 16.36 13.61
CA ASP A 41 4.44 16.02 14.73
C ASP A 41 2.97 15.88 14.30
N ILE A 42 2.71 15.06 13.29
CA ILE A 42 1.35 14.80 12.81
C ILE A 42 0.56 14.01 13.85
N ASN A 43 -0.62 14.50 14.21
CA ASN A 43 -1.55 13.75 15.04
C ASN A 43 -2.12 12.55 14.26
N THR A 44 -2.07 11.36 14.87
CA THR A 44 -2.63 10.10 14.34
C THR A 44 -4.09 10.23 13.88
N SER A 45 -4.90 11.05 14.56
CA SER A 45 -6.30 11.30 14.16
C SER A 45 -6.40 11.95 12.78
N SER A 46 -5.57 12.96 12.50
CA SER A 46 -5.52 13.62 11.19
C SER A 46 -4.90 12.71 10.13
N LEU A 47 -3.90 11.90 10.53
CA LEU A 47 -3.28 10.91 9.67
C LEU A 47 -4.31 9.89 9.18
N ASN A 48 -5.06 9.28 10.10
CA ASN A 48 -6.08 8.29 9.73
C ASN A 48 -7.18 8.89 8.83
N VAL A 49 -7.59 10.14 9.06
CA VAL A 49 -8.57 10.83 8.20
C VAL A 49 -8.01 11.01 6.79
N LEU A 50 -6.74 11.41 6.67
CA LEU A 50 -6.06 11.57 5.39
C LEU A 50 -5.89 10.22 4.68
N VAL A 51 -5.42 9.19 5.38
CA VAL A 51 -5.29 7.82 4.89
C VAL A 51 -6.64 7.25 4.47
N SER A 52 -7.72 7.55 5.20
CA SER A 52 -9.08 7.14 4.82
C SER A 52 -9.52 7.76 3.49
N PHE A 53 -9.15 9.02 3.22
CA PHE A 53 -9.38 9.65 1.91
C PHE A 53 -8.61 8.91 0.81
N ALA A 54 -7.35 8.53 1.05
CA ALA A 54 -6.57 7.71 0.10
C ALA A 54 -7.25 6.38 -0.20
N VAL A 55 -7.68 5.64 0.83
CA VAL A 55 -8.39 4.36 0.65
C VAL A 55 -9.65 4.55 -0.20
N GLY A 56 -10.42 5.61 0.05
CA GLY A 56 -11.60 5.95 -0.73
C GLY A 56 -11.27 6.27 -2.19
N GLY A 57 -10.20 7.03 -2.43
CA GLY A 57 -9.70 7.33 -3.77
C GLY A 57 -9.16 6.10 -4.50
N LEU A 58 -8.30 5.30 -3.86
CA LEU A 58 -7.70 4.10 -4.42
C LEU A 58 -8.76 3.03 -4.75
N LEU A 59 -9.69 2.73 -3.84
CA LEU A 59 -10.79 1.82 -4.12
C LEU A 59 -11.78 2.40 -5.15
N GLY A 60 -11.98 3.72 -5.15
CA GLY A 60 -12.78 4.41 -6.15
C GLY A 60 -12.20 4.25 -7.56
N ASP A 61 -10.88 4.41 -7.72
CA ASP A 61 -10.19 4.17 -8.99
C ASP A 61 -10.32 2.72 -9.44
N VAL A 62 -10.09 1.75 -8.55
CA VAL A 62 -10.27 0.32 -8.86
C VAL A 62 -11.69 0.04 -9.35
N PHE A 63 -12.71 0.36 -8.55
CA PHE A 63 -14.07 -0.10 -8.82
C PHE A 63 -14.83 0.71 -9.87
N LEU A 64 -14.55 2.01 -9.97
CA LEU A 64 -15.29 2.91 -10.85
C LEU A 64 -14.56 3.20 -12.15
N HIS A 65 -13.27 2.86 -12.25
CA HIS A 65 -12.45 3.19 -13.42
C HIS A 65 -11.68 1.97 -13.96
N LEU A 66 -10.73 1.39 -13.21
CA LEU A 66 -9.85 0.32 -13.72
C LEU A 66 -10.59 -0.98 -14.05
N LEU A 67 -11.50 -1.44 -13.17
CA LEU A 67 -12.26 -2.67 -13.40
C LEU A 67 -13.26 -2.54 -14.57
N PRO A 68 -14.10 -1.49 -14.64
CA PRO A 68 -14.93 -1.27 -15.82
C PRO A 68 -14.12 -1.25 -17.11
N HIS A 69 -12.99 -0.54 -17.14
CA HIS A 69 -12.12 -0.47 -18.31
C HIS A 69 -11.55 -1.86 -18.67
N ALA A 70 -11.06 -2.62 -17.69
CA ALA A 70 -10.52 -3.96 -17.91
C ALA A 70 -11.54 -4.93 -18.56
N PHE A 71 -12.80 -4.90 -18.13
CA PHE A 71 -13.83 -5.81 -18.64
C PHE A 71 -14.53 -5.31 -19.91
N LEU A 72 -14.67 -4.00 -20.09
CA LEU A 72 -15.42 -3.41 -21.20
C LEU A 72 -14.54 -2.99 -22.37
N GLY A 73 -13.23 -2.78 -22.16
CA GLY A 73 -12.31 -2.22 -23.15
C GLY A 73 -12.59 -0.74 -23.46
N GLU A 74 -11.95 -0.19 -24.49
CA GLU A 74 -12.37 1.10 -25.05
C GLU A 74 -13.77 0.95 -25.67
N HIS A 75 -14.69 1.83 -25.28
CA HIS A 75 -15.92 2.02 -26.02
C HIS A 75 -15.56 2.56 -27.41
N ALA A 76 -15.42 1.67 -28.39
CA ALA A 76 -15.36 2.10 -29.79
C ALA A 76 -16.62 2.91 -30.06
N GLU A 77 -16.44 4.18 -30.45
CA GLU A 77 -17.52 5.05 -30.90
C GLU A 77 -18.20 4.41 -32.12
N GLY A 78 -19.20 3.56 -31.88
CA GLY A 78 -19.79 2.82 -32.98
C GLY A 78 -20.71 1.67 -32.63
N GLY A 79 -21.46 1.72 -31.53
CA GLY A 79 -22.64 0.84 -31.34
C GLY A 79 -22.40 -0.67 -31.51
N GLU A 80 -21.16 -1.15 -31.45
CA GLU A 80 -20.86 -2.57 -31.54
C GLU A 80 -21.26 -3.21 -30.22
N ALA A 81 -22.09 -4.25 -30.32
CA ALA A 81 -22.47 -5.06 -29.19
C ALA A 81 -21.20 -5.55 -28.49
N VAL A 82 -21.06 -5.22 -27.20
CA VAL A 82 -20.00 -5.77 -26.35
C VAL A 82 -20.11 -7.29 -26.40
N HIS A 83 -19.28 -7.93 -27.22
CA HIS A 83 -19.21 -9.38 -27.29
C HIS A 83 -18.57 -9.86 -25.99
N VAL A 84 -19.42 -10.31 -25.06
CA VAL A 84 -18.98 -10.87 -23.79
C VAL A 84 -18.34 -12.23 -24.07
N ASN A 85 -17.02 -12.25 -24.25
CA ASN A 85 -16.26 -13.49 -24.31
C ASN A 85 -15.99 -13.97 -22.88
N GLU A 86 -16.66 -15.04 -22.47
CA GLU A 86 -16.53 -15.62 -21.13
C GLU A 86 -15.08 -15.99 -20.80
N GLN A 87 -14.32 -16.53 -21.78
CA GLN A 87 -12.93 -16.92 -21.59
C GLN A 87 -12.03 -15.69 -21.39
N LYS A 88 -12.24 -14.62 -22.17
CA LYS A 88 -11.55 -13.33 -21.98
C LYS A 88 -11.75 -12.80 -20.56
N ASN A 89 -12.99 -12.82 -20.07
CA ASN A 89 -13.32 -12.34 -18.72
C ASN A 89 -12.67 -13.19 -17.62
N VAL A 90 -12.54 -14.50 -17.82
CA VAL A 90 -11.80 -15.37 -16.90
C VAL A 90 -10.32 -14.97 -16.85
N LEU A 91 -9.69 -14.66 -17.99
CA LEU A 91 -8.29 -14.23 -18.04
C LEU A 91 -8.09 -12.86 -17.38
N ILE A 92 -9.00 -11.90 -17.59
CA ILE A 92 -9.00 -10.61 -16.87
C ILE A 92 -9.10 -10.86 -15.36
N GLY A 93 -10.04 -11.71 -14.93
CA GLY A 93 -10.19 -12.11 -13.53
C GLY A 93 -8.92 -12.76 -12.96
N MET A 94 -8.23 -13.58 -13.75
CA MET A 94 -6.93 -14.14 -13.37
C MET A 94 -5.85 -13.06 -13.25
N GLY A 95 -5.85 -12.04 -14.10
CA GLY A 95 -4.95 -10.89 -13.99
C GLY A 95 -5.15 -10.14 -12.67
N ILE A 96 -6.40 -9.84 -12.32
CA ILE A 96 -6.78 -9.24 -11.03
C ILE A 96 -6.27 -10.10 -9.86
N PHE A 97 -6.56 -11.39 -9.87
CA PHE A 97 -6.07 -12.29 -8.83
C PHE A 97 -4.54 -12.34 -8.80
N GLY A 98 -3.88 -12.33 -9.96
CA GLY A 98 -2.43 -12.32 -10.09
C GLY A 98 -1.79 -11.10 -9.41
N GLY A 99 -2.40 -9.93 -9.58
CA GLY A 99 -1.98 -8.69 -8.89
C GLY A 99 -2.13 -8.78 -7.38
N LEU A 100 -3.30 -9.20 -6.92
CA LEU A 100 -3.58 -9.40 -5.49
C LEU A 100 -2.61 -10.42 -4.87
N PHE A 101 -2.40 -11.54 -5.55
CA PHE A 101 -1.52 -12.61 -5.11
C PHE A 101 -0.05 -12.17 -5.11
N PHE A 102 0.39 -11.40 -6.12
CA PHE A 102 1.74 -10.86 -6.16
C PHE A 102 2.03 -10.00 -4.93
N PHE A 103 1.14 -9.07 -4.59
CA PHE A 103 1.30 -8.24 -3.40
C PHE A 103 1.23 -9.02 -2.09
N PHE A 104 0.34 -10.02 -2.01
CA PHE A 104 0.32 -10.97 -0.89
C PHE A 104 1.65 -11.69 -0.74
N VAL A 105 2.20 -12.24 -1.83
CA VAL A 105 3.49 -12.93 -1.82
C VAL A 105 4.60 -11.97 -1.43
N MET A 106 4.60 -10.74 -1.95
CA MET A 106 5.61 -9.76 -1.60
C MET A 106 5.56 -9.42 -0.11
N ASP A 107 4.40 -9.04 0.43
CA ASP A 107 4.21 -8.76 1.86
C ASP A 107 4.59 -9.98 2.73
N LYS A 108 4.22 -11.20 2.31
CA LYS A 108 4.60 -12.42 3.02
C LYS A 108 6.10 -12.66 3.01
N LEU A 109 6.75 -12.54 1.85
CA LEU A 109 8.20 -12.73 1.69
C LEU A 109 8.98 -11.71 2.52
N MET A 110 8.56 -10.44 2.50
CA MET A 110 9.15 -9.40 3.34
C MET A 110 9.13 -9.80 4.82
N ARG A 111 7.99 -10.28 5.33
CA ARG A 111 7.86 -10.72 6.73
C ARG A 111 8.71 -11.95 7.04
N VAL A 112 8.89 -12.85 6.09
CA VAL A 112 9.74 -14.05 6.27
C VAL A 112 11.22 -13.67 6.30
N PHE A 113 11.69 -12.86 5.35
CA PHE A 113 13.09 -12.42 5.29
C PHE A 113 13.48 -11.57 6.50
N ASN A 114 12.55 -10.78 7.02
CA ASN A 114 12.79 -9.87 8.12
C ASN A 114 12.46 -10.49 9.50
N GLY A 115 11.59 -11.50 9.54
CA GLY A 115 11.21 -12.25 10.74
C GLY A 115 12.11 -13.45 11.06
N GLY A 116 13.01 -13.85 10.16
CA GLY A 116 13.93 -14.98 10.35
C GLY A 116 15.10 -14.75 11.32
N GLY A 117 15.15 -13.61 11.99
CA GLY A 117 16.24 -13.19 12.90
C GLY A 117 15.94 -13.31 14.40
N GLY A 118 14.90 -14.03 14.82
CA GLY A 118 14.66 -14.26 16.25
C GLY A 118 13.37 -15.02 16.55
N ALA A 119 13.51 -16.08 17.36
CA ALA A 119 12.46 -16.90 17.95
C ALA A 119 11.89 -18.05 17.10
N HIS A 120 12.72 -19.08 16.90
CA HIS A 120 12.24 -20.43 17.19
C HIS A 120 12.47 -20.68 18.68
N ASP A 121 11.41 -20.68 19.48
CA ASP A 121 11.30 -21.68 20.53
C ASP A 121 9.84 -22.08 20.67
N HIS A 122 9.59 -23.36 20.39
CA HIS A 122 8.29 -23.97 20.51
C HIS A 122 8.01 -24.16 22.01
N GLY A 123 6.84 -23.71 22.46
CA GLY A 123 6.45 -23.84 23.84
C GLY A 123 6.33 -25.30 24.29
N HIS A 124 6.63 -25.53 25.56
CA HIS A 124 5.90 -26.45 26.45
C HIS A 124 6.41 -26.24 27.88
N HIS A 125 5.64 -25.56 28.73
CA HIS A 125 5.67 -25.83 30.17
C HIS A 125 4.30 -25.58 30.75
N HIS A 126 3.56 -26.68 30.95
CA HIS A 126 2.42 -26.74 31.85
C HIS A 126 2.95 -26.72 33.28
N HIS A 127 2.46 -25.79 34.10
CA HIS A 127 2.36 -26.03 35.54
C HIS A 127 0.94 -25.66 35.96
N HIS A 128 0.12 -26.70 36.11
CA HIS A 128 -1.08 -26.63 36.94
C HIS A 128 -0.61 -26.56 38.39
N ASP A 129 -1.11 -25.61 39.16
CA ASP A 129 -1.28 -25.81 40.59
C ASP A 129 -2.73 -25.53 40.95
N GLU A 130 -3.44 -26.63 41.22
CA GLU A 130 -4.76 -26.67 41.81
C GLU A 130 -4.70 -26.15 43.25
N LYS A 131 -5.67 -25.31 43.60
CA LYS A 131 -6.04 -25.09 45.00
C LYS A 131 -6.62 -26.38 45.58
N LYS A 132 -6.02 -26.90 46.65
CA LYS A 132 -6.76 -27.64 47.69
C LYS A 132 -6.31 -27.20 49.07
N GLU A 133 -7.32 -26.84 49.86
CA GLU A 133 -7.31 -26.76 51.31
C GLU A 133 -6.96 -28.13 51.90
N ASP A 134 -6.11 -28.19 52.92
CA ASP A 134 -6.53 -28.79 54.19
C ASP A 134 -5.55 -28.44 55.34
N GLU A 135 -6.12 -28.47 56.54
CA GLU A 135 -5.56 -28.07 57.83
C GLU A 135 -4.37 -28.91 58.31
N SER A 136 -3.44 -28.29 59.03
CA SER A 136 -2.96 -28.85 60.31
C SER A 136 -2.27 -27.81 61.19
N VAL A 137 -2.81 -27.69 62.40
CA VAL A 137 -2.41 -26.91 63.58
C VAL A 137 -1.04 -27.35 64.12
N VAL A 138 -0.20 -26.44 64.66
CA VAL A 138 0.45 -26.45 66.02
C VAL A 138 1.26 -25.16 66.27
N ILE A 139 0.63 -24.19 66.94
CA ILE A 139 0.96 -23.52 68.23
C ILE A 139 2.42 -23.24 68.70
N LYS A 140 2.61 -21.98 69.20
CA LYS A 140 3.54 -21.40 70.24
C LYS A 140 4.95 -20.96 69.79
N LYS A 141 5.61 -19.90 70.31
CA LYS A 141 5.33 -18.74 71.20
C LYS A 141 6.66 -17.95 71.36
N ASP A 142 6.61 -16.62 71.58
CA ASP A 142 7.58 -15.75 72.33
C ASP A 142 9.08 -15.74 71.85
N THR A 143 9.95 -14.72 71.94
CA THR A 143 10.08 -13.46 72.67
C THR A 143 11.31 -12.66 72.16
N ASN A 144 11.31 -11.35 72.43
CA ASN A 144 12.38 -10.35 72.55
C ASN A 144 13.90 -10.70 72.54
N ASN A 145 14.64 -9.65 72.13
CA ASN A 145 15.94 -9.12 72.63
C ASN A 145 17.23 -9.21 71.79
N GLN A 146 17.67 -8.00 71.38
CA GLN A 146 18.98 -7.34 71.55
C GLN A 146 20.33 -8.00 71.12
N GLU A 147 21.05 -7.18 70.33
CA GLU A 147 22.50 -6.88 70.30
C GLU A 147 23.54 -7.96 69.92
N GLY A 148 24.43 -7.62 68.96
CA GLY A 148 25.72 -8.29 68.82
C GLY A 148 26.42 -8.27 67.44
N LEU A 149 27.10 -7.15 67.14
CA LEU A 149 28.44 -7.09 66.51
C LEU A 149 28.73 -7.70 65.12
N ARG A 150 28.99 -6.78 64.17
CA ARG A 150 30.12 -6.75 63.21
C ARG A 150 30.28 -7.89 62.19
N GLN A 151 29.99 -7.57 60.91
CA GLN A 151 30.96 -7.80 59.83
C GLN A 151 30.76 -6.79 58.67
N ARG A 152 31.89 -6.25 58.21
CA ARG A 152 32.05 -5.22 57.19
C ARG A 152 32.28 -5.90 55.84
N LYS A 153 31.47 -5.63 54.81
CA LYS A 153 31.97 -5.58 53.43
C LYS A 153 31.11 -4.67 52.54
N LYS A 154 31.74 -3.62 52.02
CA LYS A 154 31.28 -2.84 50.87
C LYS A 154 31.15 -3.76 49.66
N THR A 155 30.04 -3.65 48.94
CA THR A 155 29.97 -3.64 47.47
C THR A 155 28.63 -3.02 47.09
N ASN A 156 28.69 -1.73 46.73
CA ASN A 156 27.64 -1.02 46.00
C ASN A 156 27.65 -1.49 44.55
N ASP A 157 26.46 -1.50 43.97
CA ASP A 157 26.14 -1.14 42.58
C ASP A 157 26.92 -1.83 41.46
N GLU A 158 26.41 -2.96 40.99
CA GLU A 158 26.57 -3.42 39.59
C GLU A 158 25.74 -4.70 39.42
N LYS A 159 24.41 -4.59 39.19
CA LYS A 159 23.60 -5.70 38.63
C LYS A 159 22.18 -5.37 38.16
N ASN A 160 21.83 -4.09 37.96
CA ASN A 160 20.52 -3.70 37.40
C ASN A 160 20.59 -2.99 36.04
N GLN A 161 21.73 -3.01 35.33
CA GLN A 161 21.86 -2.33 34.02
C GLN A 161 21.76 -3.25 32.79
N GLU A 162 21.73 -4.58 32.94
CA GLU A 162 21.72 -5.49 31.78
C GLU A 162 20.29 -5.78 31.26
N GLN A 163 19.24 -5.72 32.09
CA GLN A 163 17.86 -5.99 31.64
C GLN A 163 17.14 -4.81 30.97
N GLU A 164 17.52 -3.56 31.28
CA GLU A 164 16.96 -2.37 30.59
C GLU A 164 17.64 -2.07 29.24
N GLN A 165 18.88 -2.53 29.04
CA GLN A 165 19.59 -2.34 27.76
C GLN A 165 19.11 -3.31 26.68
N ASP A 166 18.75 -4.54 27.05
CA ASP A 166 18.32 -5.55 26.09
C ASP A 166 16.90 -5.27 25.57
N THR A 167 16.01 -4.79 26.44
CA THR A 167 14.66 -4.32 26.06
C THR A 167 14.71 -3.07 25.18
N LYS A 168 15.52 -2.06 25.52
CA LYS A 168 15.71 -0.86 24.66
C LYS A 168 16.40 -1.16 23.33
N LYS A 169 17.32 -2.14 23.26
CA LYS A 169 17.94 -2.56 21.98
C LYS A 169 16.95 -3.31 21.10
N LYS A 170 16.13 -4.18 21.68
CA LYS A 170 15.11 -4.95 20.97
C LYS A 170 14.03 -4.03 20.37
N ASP A 171 13.54 -3.07 21.15
CA ASP A 171 12.54 -2.08 20.75
C ASP A 171 13.06 -1.16 19.61
N ASN A 172 14.31 -0.70 19.70
CA ASN A 172 14.95 0.08 18.62
C ASN A 172 15.17 -0.72 17.33
N ASN A 173 15.38 -2.03 17.42
CA ASN A 173 15.53 -2.89 16.25
C ASN A 173 14.18 -3.20 15.60
N GLU A 174 13.13 -3.43 16.39
CA GLU A 174 11.75 -3.66 15.90
C GLU A 174 11.20 -2.40 15.21
N ILE A 175 11.40 -1.21 15.78
CA ILE A 175 10.98 0.08 15.22
C ILE A 175 11.71 0.39 13.89
N LYS A 176 13.01 0.06 13.81
CA LYS A 176 13.78 0.21 12.56
C LYS A 176 13.35 -0.81 11.51
N LEU A 177 13.01 -2.03 11.92
CA LEU A 177 12.54 -3.07 11.01
C LEU A 177 11.21 -2.65 10.35
N SER A 178 10.30 -2.09 11.13
CA SER A 178 9.03 -1.53 10.64
C SER A 178 9.26 -0.43 9.60
N ALA A 179 10.25 0.45 9.79
CA ALA A 179 10.60 1.48 8.81
C ALA A 179 11.08 0.92 7.46
N TYR A 180 11.95 -0.09 7.49
CA TYR A 180 12.46 -0.72 6.26
C TYR A 180 11.38 -1.52 5.53
N LEU A 181 10.51 -2.20 6.27
CA LEU A 181 9.34 -2.88 5.70
C LEU A 181 8.40 -1.88 5.03
N ASN A 182 8.18 -0.73 5.65
CA ASN A 182 7.38 0.35 5.09
C ASN A 182 7.94 0.85 3.76
N LEU A 183 9.24 1.20 3.72
CA LEU A 183 9.89 1.69 2.50
C LEU A 183 9.84 0.69 1.35
N PHE A 184 9.94 -0.60 1.64
CA PHE A 184 9.91 -1.61 0.59
C PHE A 184 8.47 -1.89 0.09
N ALA A 185 7.48 -1.84 0.99
CA ALA A 185 6.08 -1.87 0.61
C ALA A 185 5.72 -0.67 -0.27
N ASP A 186 6.13 0.53 0.14
CA ASP A 186 5.97 1.77 -0.61
C ASP A 186 6.66 1.70 -1.99
N PHE A 187 7.92 1.23 -2.07
CA PHE A 187 8.59 1.01 -3.34
C PHE A 187 7.81 0.09 -4.30
N THR A 188 7.20 -0.98 -3.78
CA THR A 188 6.43 -1.95 -4.59
C THR A 188 5.08 -1.35 -5.04
N HIS A 189 4.45 -0.55 -4.19
CA HIS A 189 3.25 0.22 -4.52
C HIS A 189 3.54 1.22 -5.64
N ASN A 190 4.53 2.09 -5.43
CA ASN A 190 5.00 3.06 -6.39
C ASN A 190 5.31 2.41 -7.75
N MET A 191 5.94 1.24 -7.75
CA MET A 191 6.18 0.46 -8.98
C MET A 191 4.89 0.05 -9.69
N THR A 192 3.83 -0.29 -8.96
CA THR A 192 2.54 -0.64 -9.54
C THR A 192 1.81 0.60 -10.08
N ASP A 193 1.96 1.76 -9.45
CA ASP A 193 1.45 3.03 -9.98
C ASP A 193 2.09 3.38 -11.32
N GLY A 194 3.41 3.24 -11.40
CA GLY A 194 4.15 3.44 -12.65
C GLY A 194 3.69 2.47 -13.74
N LEU A 195 3.46 1.21 -13.39
CA LEU A 195 2.94 0.20 -14.30
C LEU A 195 1.54 0.60 -14.84
N ALA A 196 0.69 1.14 -13.96
CA ALA A 196 -0.64 1.64 -14.32
C ALA A 196 -0.56 2.88 -15.22
N MET A 197 0.40 3.80 -15.02
CA MET A 197 0.63 4.95 -15.91
C MET A 197 0.90 4.49 -17.34
N ALA A 198 1.82 3.54 -17.51
CA ALA A 198 2.15 3.00 -18.82
C ALA A 198 0.93 2.37 -19.49
N ALA A 199 0.26 1.42 -18.84
CA ALA A 199 -0.88 0.74 -19.44
C ALA A 199 -2.04 1.70 -19.77
N SER A 200 -2.31 2.66 -18.90
CA SER A 200 -3.41 3.62 -19.08
C SER A 200 -3.17 4.58 -20.25
N PHE A 201 -1.96 5.16 -20.39
CA PHE A 201 -1.65 6.06 -21.50
C PHE A 201 -1.51 5.34 -22.84
N TYR A 202 -1.11 4.06 -22.82
CA TYR A 202 -1.10 3.21 -24.01
C TYR A 202 -2.49 2.69 -24.40
N ALA A 203 -3.43 2.64 -23.45
CA ALA A 203 -4.85 2.47 -23.74
C ALA A 203 -5.42 3.73 -24.39
N SER A 204 -5.44 4.87 -23.69
CA SER A 204 -5.86 6.14 -24.28
C SER A 204 -5.31 7.37 -23.52
N PRO A 205 -5.19 8.54 -24.16
CA PRO A 205 -4.77 9.77 -23.48
C PRO A 205 -5.72 10.19 -22.34
N SER A 206 -7.03 9.94 -22.48
CA SER A 206 -8.02 10.24 -21.44
C SER A 206 -7.83 9.34 -20.24
N VAL A 207 -7.77 8.02 -20.47
CA VAL A 207 -7.63 7.01 -19.41
C VAL A 207 -6.32 7.26 -18.66
N GLY A 208 -5.21 7.46 -19.38
CA GLY A 208 -3.92 7.82 -18.79
C GLY A 208 -3.96 9.06 -17.91
N ALA A 209 -4.59 10.14 -18.39
CA ALA A 209 -4.68 11.39 -17.63
C ALA A 209 -5.58 11.25 -16.40
N THR A 210 -6.70 10.54 -16.52
CA THR A 210 -7.59 10.22 -15.40
C THR A 210 -6.86 9.38 -14.34
N THR A 211 -6.19 8.29 -14.74
CA THR A 211 -5.40 7.45 -13.82
C THR A 211 -4.30 8.27 -13.14
N ALA A 212 -3.61 9.14 -13.86
CA ALA A 212 -2.56 10.00 -13.28
C ALA A 212 -3.10 10.94 -12.18
N VAL A 213 -4.29 11.51 -12.40
CA VAL A 213 -4.95 12.35 -11.40
C VAL A 213 -5.42 11.52 -10.20
N ALA A 214 -5.98 10.33 -10.45
CA ALA A 214 -6.41 9.41 -9.41
C ALA A 214 -5.26 9.02 -8.49
N VAL A 215 -4.15 8.60 -9.08
CA VAL A 215 -2.91 8.21 -8.39
C VAL A 215 -2.34 9.38 -7.62
N PHE A 216 -2.23 10.55 -8.26
CA PHE A 216 -1.77 11.76 -7.58
C PHE A 216 -2.53 12.06 -6.28
N PHE A 217 -3.85 11.89 -6.27
CA PHE A 217 -4.66 12.18 -5.09
C PHE A 217 -4.55 11.13 -4.00
N HIS A 218 -4.31 9.85 -4.29
CA HIS A 218 -4.07 8.84 -3.25
C HIS A 218 -2.62 8.80 -2.78
N GLU A 219 -1.67 9.22 -3.61
CA GLU A 219 -0.25 9.31 -3.24
C GLU A 219 0.02 10.36 -2.17
N ILE A 220 -0.65 11.53 -2.22
CA ILE A 220 -0.45 12.57 -1.19
C ILE A 220 -0.71 12.04 0.23
N PRO A 221 -1.87 11.43 0.52
CA PRO A 221 -2.10 10.77 1.80
C PRO A 221 -1.11 9.66 2.16
N HIS A 222 -0.78 8.79 1.19
CA HIS A 222 0.09 7.64 1.41
C HIS A 222 1.49 8.10 1.80
N GLU A 223 2.06 9.04 1.05
CA GLU A 223 3.36 9.66 1.33
C GLU A 223 3.41 10.35 2.70
N VAL A 224 2.30 10.98 3.12
CA VAL A 224 2.19 11.57 4.47
C VAL A 224 2.13 10.48 5.56
N GLY A 225 1.44 9.37 5.29
CA GLY A 225 1.43 8.15 6.11
C GLY A 225 2.83 7.59 6.35
N ASP A 226 3.51 7.30 5.25
CA ASP A 226 4.85 6.72 5.25
C ASP A 226 5.89 7.65 5.88
N TYR A 227 5.80 8.95 5.57
CA TYR A 227 6.60 9.97 6.25
C TYR A 227 6.39 9.93 7.77
N ALA A 228 5.15 9.82 8.25
CA ALA A 228 4.86 9.76 9.68
C ALA A 228 5.47 8.50 10.33
N ILE A 229 5.41 7.35 9.67
CA ILE A 229 6.03 6.10 10.14
C ILE A 229 7.55 6.28 10.24
N LEU A 230 8.20 6.83 9.21
CA LEU A 230 9.65 7.06 9.21
C LEU A 230 10.09 8.00 10.34
N ILE A 231 9.35 9.10 10.58
CA ILE A 231 9.62 10.02 11.69
C ILE A 231 9.47 9.31 13.03
N GLN A 232 8.42 8.53 13.23
CA GLN A 232 8.21 7.73 14.44
C GLN A 232 9.31 6.69 14.65
N SER A 233 9.87 6.16 13.56
CA SER A 233 11.02 5.26 13.59
C SER A 233 12.38 5.94 13.81
N GLY A 234 12.38 7.25 14.08
CA GLY A 234 13.57 8.01 14.44
C GLY A 234 14.34 8.61 13.26
N PHE A 235 13.76 8.62 12.06
CA PHE A 235 14.34 9.36 10.94
C PHE A 235 14.17 10.87 11.19
N SER A 236 15.18 11.65 10.79
CA SER A 236 14.99 13.09 10.71
C SER A 236 14.13 13.44 9.49
N LYS A 237 13.43 14.58 9.50
CA LYS A 237 12.62 15.05 8.37
C LYS A 237 13.34 14.94 7.01
N LYS A 238 14.59 15.37 6.95
CA LYS A 238 15.40 15.26 5.72
C LYS A 238 15.64 13.80 5.30
N ARG A 239 15.92 12.91 6.25
CA ARG A 239 16.15 11.48 5.95
C ARG A 239 14.87 10.79 5.52
N ALA A 240 13.75 11.07 6.17
CA ALA A 240 12.45 10.52 5.80
C ALA A 240 12.07 10.93 4.37
N MET A 241 12.17 12.22 4.04
CA MET A 241 11.90 12.70 2.68
C MET A 241 12.84 12.10 1.62
N MET A 242 14.14 11.90 1.93
CA MET A 242 15.06 11.25 0.98
C MET A 242 14.78 9.76 0.81
N ALA A 243 14.27 9.10 1.84
CA ALA A 243 13.85 7.71 1.76
C ALA A 243 12.63 7.56 0.84
N GLN A 244 11.62 8.44 0.97
CA GLN A 244 10.47 8.47 0.05
C GLN A 244 10.87 8.84 -1.39
N PHE A 245 11.79 9.78 -1.57
CA PHE A 245 12.31 10.03 -2.92
C PHE A 245 13.05 8.81 -3.52
N THR A 246 13.52 7.88 -2.69
CA THR A 246 14.14 6.63 -3.16
C THR A 246 13.07 5.61 -3.58
N THR A 247 11.90 5.58 -2.94
CA THR A 247 10.79 4.68 -3.32
C THR A 247 10.16 5.09 -4.65
N ALA A 248 10.18 6.38 -4.99
CA ALA A 248 9.82 6.91 -6.31
C ALA A 248 10.61 6.30 -7.49
N VAL A 249 11.80 5.74 -7.27
CA VAL A 249 12.53 4.98 -8.31
C VAL A 249 11.71 3.75 -8.74
N GLY A 250 10.95 3.15 -7.82
CA GLY A 250 10.01 2.08 -8.10
C GLY A 250 9.01 2.49 -9.18
N ALA A 251 8.41 3.68 -9.07
CA ALA A 251 7.45 4.17 -10.04
C ALA A 251 8.03 4.32 -11.45
N PHE A 252 9.25 4.83 -11.58
CA PHE A 252 9.93 4.87 -12.88
C PHE A 252 10.23 3.46 -13.42
N LEU A 253 10.67 2.53 -12.57
CA LEU A 253 10.91 1.14 -12.98
C LEU A 253 9.61 0.49 -13.47
N GLY A 254 8.51 0.66 -12.75
CA GLY A 254 7.19 0.18 -13.13
C GLY A 254 6.73 0.73 -14.47
N THR A 255 6.92 2.04 -14.67
CA THR A 255 6.58 2.71 -15.94
C THR A 255 7.38 2.15 -17.10
N ILE A 256 8.69 1.96 -16.92
CA ILE A 256 9.57 1.39 -17.95
C ILE A 256 9.17 -0.05 -18.26
N ILE A 257 8.90 -0.87 -17.23
CA ILE A 257 8.41 -2.25 -17.40
C ILE A 257 7.11 -2.26 -18.19
N GLY A 258 6.14 -1.42 -17.83
CA GLY A 258 4.87 -1.30 -18.55
C GLY A 258 5.04 -0.87 -20.01
N ILE A 259 5.88 0.14 -20.26
CA ILE A 259 6.21 0.57 -21.63
C ILE A 259 6.80 -0.58 -22.45
N ILE A 260 7.70 -1.39 -21.87
CA ILE A 260 8.28 -2.54 -22.56
C ILE A 260 7.20 -3.59 -22.87
N ILE A 261 6.33 -3.92 -21.91
CA ILE A 261 5.23 -4.87 -22.11
C ILE A 261 4.31 -4.41 -23.25
N GLU A 262 3.97 -3.12 -23.28
CA GLU A 262 3.15 -2.51 -24.32
C GLU A 262 3.80 -2.54 -25.71
N GLN A 263 5.09 -2.18 -25.78
CA GLN A 263 5.82 -2.17 -27.05
C GLN A 263 6.00 -3.58 -27.62
N VAL A 264 6.32 -4.56 -26.78
CA VAL A 264 6.44 -5.96 -27.19
C VAL A 264 5.10 -6.48 -27.69
N SER A 265 4.02 -6.22 -26.95
CA SER A 265 2.67 -6.70 -27.32
C SER A 265 2.21 -6.14 -28.66
N ARG A 266 2.45 -4.84 -28.92
CA ARG A 266 2.08 -4.17 -30.18
C ARG A 266 2.94 -4.60 -31.38
N ALA A 267 4.21 -4.91 -31.14
CA ALA A 267 5.11 -5.46 -32.17
C ALA A 267 4.63 -6.85 -32.62
N ASP A 268 4.24 -7.71 -31.67
CA ASP A 268 3.71 -9.05 -31.95
C ASP A 268 2.41 -9.02 -32.79
N THR A 269 1.55 -8.02 -32.58
CA THR A 269 0.30 -7.84 -33.37
C THR A 269 0.59 -7.43 -34.82
N SER A 270 1.58 -6.55 -35.04
CA SER A 270 1.93 -6.07 -36.39
C SER A 270 2.52 -7.16 -37.30
N GLU A 271 3.22 -8.16 -36.76
CA GLU A 271 3.70 -9.30 -37.56
C GLU A 271 2.59 -10.28 -37.94
N LYS A 272 1.59 -10.48 -37.06
CA LYS A 272 0.54 -11.50 -37.24
C LYS A 272 -0.62 -11.05 -38.15
N ASP A 273 -0.93 -9.76 -38.18
CA ASP A 273 -1.98 -9.19 -39.06
C ASP A 273 -1.67 -9.35 -40.56
N THR A 274 -0.42 -9.62 -40.93
CA THR A 274 -0.01 -9.75 -42.34
C THR A 274 -0.19 -11.18 -42.90
N LEU A 275 -0.47 -12.19 -42.07
CA LEU A 275 -0.38 -13.60 -42.49
C LEU A 275 -1.60 -14.49 -42.18
N VAL A 276 -2.49 -14.15 -41.25
CA VAL A 276 -3.63 -15.03 -40.90
C VAL A 276 -4.90 -14.22 -40.62
N VAL A 277 -5.82 -14.19 -41.60
CA VAL A 277 -7.20 -13.73 -41.38
C VAL A 277 -7.98 -14.90 -40.76
N GLY A 278 -8.22 -14.86 -39.44
CA GLY A 278 -9.29 -15.66 -38.82
C GLY A 278 -8.96 -16.58 -37.63
N GLU A 279 -7.81 -16.47 -36.97
CA GLU A 279 -7.56 -17.13 -35.68
C GLU A 279 -7.24 -16.08 -34.62
N ASP A 280 -7.96 -16.06 -33.49
CA ASP A 280 -7.74 -15.12 -32.38
C ASP A 280 -6.35 -15.36 -31.76
N THR A 281 -5.31 -14.69 -32.28
CA THR A 281 -3.90 -14.98 -31.96
C THR A 281 -3.42 -14.54 -30.56
N GLY A 282 -4.34 -14.29 -29.64
CA GLY A 282 -4.07 -13.91 -28.26
C GLY A 282 -3.90 -15.08 -27.30
N ILE A 283 -3.66 -14.76 -26.03
CA ILE A 283 -3.49 -15.72 -24.94
C ILE A 283 -4.68 -16.67 -24.91
N LEU A 284 -4.41 -17.98 -25.01
CA LEU A 284 -5.42 -19.04 -24.98
C LEU A 284 -6.53 -18.88 -26.04
N GLY A 285 -6.26 -18.24 -27.18
CA GLY A 285 -7.24 -18.04 -28.24
C GLY A 285 -8.30 -16.99 -27.92
N THR A 286 -8.07 -16.12 -26.92
CA THR A 286 -9.04 -15.10 -26.47
C THR A 286 -8.82 -13.72 -27.09
N GLY A 287 -7.80 -13.56 -27.93
CA GLY A 287 -7.39 -12.27 -28.48
C GLY A 287 -6.68 -11.33 -27.48
N LEU A 288 -6.55 -11.72 -26.20
CA LEU A 288 -5.83 -10.92 -25.20
C LEU A 288 -4.32 -10.96 -25.42
N HIS A 289 -3.67 -9.81 -25.27
CA HIS A 289 -2.23 -9.68 -25.21
C HIS A 289 -1.74 -9.51 -23.76
N PRO A 290 -0.45 -9.76 -23.46
CA PRO A 290 0.09 -9.54 -22.12
C PRO A 290 -0.12 -8.12 -21.58
N SER A 291 -0.10 -7.11 -22.46
CA SER A 291 -0.44 -5.71 -22.14
C SER A 291 -1.82 -5.55 -21.52
N ASP A 292 -2.82 -6.30 -22.02
CA ASP A 292 -4.21 -6.19 -21.57
C ASP A 292 -4.40 -6.71 -20.14
N LEU A 293 -3.45 -7.49 -19.62
CA LEU A 293 -3.45 -8.00 -18.25
C LEU A 293 -2.79 -7.05 -17.25
N VAL A 294 -2.15 -5.97 -17.73
CA VAL A 294 -1.45 -5.02 -16.86
C VAL A 294 -2.43 -4.23 -16.00
N ILE A 295 -3.49 -3.64 -16.58
CA ILE A 295 -4.54 -2.94 -15.82
C ILE A 295 -5.22 -3.87 -14.81
N PRO A 296 -5.72 -5.07 -15.19
CA PRO A 296 -6.23 -6.06 -14.25
C PRO A 296 -5.27 -6.35 -13.09
N PHE A 297 -3.99 -6.60 -13.40
CA PHE A 297 -2.95 -6.84 -12.39
C PHE A 297 -2.79 -5.66 -11.43
N THR A 298 -2.71 -4.44 -11.94
CA THR A 298 -2.59 -3.24 -11.09
C THR A 298 -3.81 -3.04 -10.19
N ALA A 299 -5.03 -3.23 -10.73
CA ALA A 299 -6.27 -3.17 -9.96
C ALA A 299 -6.30 -4.20 -8.81
N GLY A 300 -5.81 -5.42 -9.08
CA GLY A 300 -5.61 -6.46 -8.07
C GLY A 300 -4.66 -6.05 -6.95
N GLY A 301 -3.52 -5.43 -7.32
CA GLY A 301 -2.55 -4.89 -6.38
C GLY A 301 -3.13 -3.77 -5.50
N PHE A 302 -3.80 -2.80 -6.12
CA PHE A 302 -4.47 -1.70 -5.41
C PHE A 302 -5.54 -2.19 -4.44
N MET A 303 -6.31 -3.22 -4.81
CA MET A 303 -7.23 -3.87 -3.89
C MET A 303 -6.52 -4.47 -2.67
N TYR A 304 -5.39 -5.15 -2.87
CA TYR A 304 -4.61 -5.70 -1.76
C TYR A 304 -4.10 -4.59 -0.83
N ILE A 305 -3.48 -3.56 -1.39
CA ILE A 305 -2.93 -2.43 -0.63
C ILE A 305 -4.03 -1.76 0.21
N ALA A 306 -5.17 -1.44 -0.41
CA ALA A 306 -6.28 -0.79 0.28
C ALA A 306 -6.87 -1.68 1.39
N THR A 307 -7.17 -2.95 1.08
CA THR A 307 -7.97 -3.82 1.96
C THR A 307 -7.16 -4.57 3.01
N VAL A 308 -5.92 -4.96 2.69
CA VAL A 308 -5.05 -5.73 3.58
C VAL A 308 -3.96 -4.84 4.17
N GLY A 309 -3.44 -3.88 3.41
CA GLY A 309 -2.42 -2.95 3.88
C GLY A 309 -2.98 -1.90 4.83
N VAL A 310 -4.04 -1.18 4.42
CA VAL A 310 -4.45 0.07 5.08
C VAL A 310 -5.69 -0.05 5.95
N ILE A 311 -6.77 -0.67 5.45
CA ILE A 311 -8.04 -0.77 6.20
C ILE A 311 -7.87 -1.35 7.63
N PRO A 312 -7.05 -2.39 7.86
CA PRO A 312 -6.85 -2.93 9.21
C PRO A 312 -6.29 -1.91 10.21
N GLU A 313 -5.49 -0.94 9.75
CA GLU A 313 -4.97 0.13 10.59
C GLU A 313 -6.06 1.13 10.98
N LEU A 314 -6.95 1.47 10.05
CA LEU A 314 -8.09 2.36 10.28
C LEU A 314 -9.12 1.75 11.23
N LEU A 315 -9.19 0.42 11.32
CA LEU A 315 -10.11 -0.28 12.23
C LEU A 315 -9.64 -0.30 13.69
N GLN A 316 -8.45 0.20 14.00
CA GLN A 316 -7.93 0.25 15.37
C GLN A 316 -8.63 1.32 16.21
N VAL A 317 -9.08 0.95 17.41
CA VAL A 317 -9.83 1.84 18.32
C VAL A 317 -9.08 2.09 19.63
N THR A 318 -9.28 3.28 20.23
CA THR A 318 -8.60 3.67 21.47
C THR A 318 -9.32 3.17 22.75
N GLY A 319 -10.50 2.57 22.61
CA GLY A 319 -11.36 2.13 23.71
C GLY A 319 -12.19 3.25 24.34
N LYS A 320 -12.08 4.49 23.83
CA LYS A 320 -12.85 5.66 24.28
C LYS A 320 -13.99 5.90 23.29
N ILE A 321 -15.14 5.28 23.56
CA ILE A 321 -16.35 5.30 22.69
C ILE A 321 -16.67 6.67 22.07
N GLN A 322 -16.65 7.76 22.83
CA GLN A 322 -17.00 9.08 22.30
C GLN A 322 -15.96 9.60 21.30
N LYS A 323 -14.67 9.36 21.56
CA LYS A 323 -13.57 9.75 20.68
C LYS A 323 -13.56 8.86 19.44
N ASP A 324 -13.64 7.56 19.63
CA ASP A 324 -13.61 6.57 18.53
C ASP A 324 -14.79 6.77 17.57
N ARG A 325 -15.99 7.07 18.08
CA ARG A 325 -17.14 7.38 17.21
C ARG A 325 -16.94 8.65 16.39
N ARG A 326 -16.35 9.70 16.97
CA ARG A 326 -16.07 10.95 16.25
C ARG A 326 -15.00 10.73 15.18
N GLN A 327 -13.98 9.93 15.49
CA GLN A 327 -12.93 9.55 14.58
C GLN A 327 -13.50 8.74 13.40
N ALA A 328 -14.24 7.67 13.67
CA ALA A 328 -14.85 6.83 12.64
C ALA A 328 -15.76 7.63 11.70
N LEU A 329 -16.55 8.57 12.24
CA LEU A 329 -17.39 9.45 11.40
C LEU A 329 -16.55 10.32 10.47
N ALA A 330 -15.43 10.87 10.97
CA ALA A 330 -14.52 11.68 10.15
C ALA A 330 -13.82 10.83 9.09
N GLU A 331 -13.35 9.63 9.44
CA GLU A 331 -12.73 8.67 8.53
C GLU A 331 -13.69 8.23 7.42
N PHE A 332 -14.93 7.84 7.76
CA PHE A 332 -15.94 7.48 6.76
C PHE A 332 -16.32 8.65 5.86
N ALA A 333 -16.50 9.85 6.41
CA ALA A 333 -16.76 11.03 5.61
C ALA A 333 -15.61 11.30 4.63
N SER A 334 -14.36 11.20 5.11
CA SER A 334 -13.15 11.38 4.30
C SER A 334 -13.03 10.34 3.19
N MET A 335 -13.30 9.07 3.51
CA MET A 335 -13.32 7.97 2.55
C MET A 335 -14.40 8.17 1.47
N LEU A 336 -15.60 8.61 1.85
CA LEU A 336 -16.65 8.95 0.89
C LEU A 336 -16.27 10.14 0.00
N VAL A 337 -15.54 11.12 0.52
CA VAL A 337 -15.03 12.24 -0.29
C VAL A 337 -14.02 11.74 -1.32
N GLY A 338 -13.09 10.85 -0.94
CA GLY A 338 -12.15 10.20 -1.86
C GLY A 338 -12.86 9.40 -2.96
N LEU A 339 -13.84 8.57 -2.57
CA LEU A 339 -14.66 7.81 -3.51
C LEU A 339 -15.47 8.71 -4.45
N SER A 340 -16.05 9.80 -3.92
CA SER A 340 -16.85 10.74 -4.70
C SER A 340 -16.00 11.51 -5.70
N LEU A 341 -14.78 11.90 -5.33
CA LEU A 341 -13.83 12.52 -6.24
C LEU A 341 -13.57 11.59 -7.44
N MET A 342 -13.32 10.31 -7.18
CA MET A 342 -13.12 9.33 -8.24
C MET A 342 -14.37 9.08 -9.09
N ALA A 343 -15.54 9.02 -8.47
CA ALA A 343 -16.80 8.90 -9.19
C ALA A 343 -17.02 10.08 -10.15
N VAL A 344 -16.73 11.31 -9.73
CA VAL A 344 -16.84 12.50 -10.58
C VAL A 344 -15.86 12.45 -11.74
N ILE A 345 -14.62 12.05 -11.48
CA ILE A 345 -13.59 11.96 -12.52
C ILE A 345 -13.98 10.90 -13.57
N ALA A 346 -14.32 9.67 -13.13
CA ALA A 346 -14.72 8.58 -14.00
C ALA A 346 -16.00 8.89 -14.79
N TRP A 347 -16.97 9.57 -14.16
CA TRP A 347 -18.21 9.97 -14.83
C TRP A 347 -17.99 11.01 -15.94
N ASN A 348 -17.07 11.95 -15.72
CA ASN A 348 -16.77 12.98 -16.72
C ASN A 348 -15.92 12.44 -17.88
N GLU A 349 -15.15 11.39 -17.66
CA GLU A 349 -14.45 10.67 -18.72
C GLU A 349 -15.42 9.97 -19.67
N GLY A 350 -16.41 9.23 -19.15
CA GLY A 350 -17.40 8.56 -19.99
C GLY A 350 -18.33 9.50 -20.78
N ALA A 351 -18.27 10.80 -20.53
CA ALA A 351 -19.07 11.83 -21.19
C ALA A 351 -18.26 12.73 -22.15
N ALA A 352 -16.93 12.54 -22.25
CA ALA A 352 -16.01 13.36 -23.03
C ALA A 352 -15.67 12.76 -24.38
#